data_AF-A0A0Q4FI29-F1
#
_entry.id   AF-A0A0Q4FI29-F1
#
_cell.length_a   1.000
_cell.length_b   1.000
_cell.length_c   1.000
_cell.angle_alpha   90.00
_cell.angle_beta   90.00
_cell.angle_gamma   90.00
#
_symmetry.space_group_name_H-M   'P 1'
#
loop_
_entity.id
_entity.type
_entity.pdbx_description
1 polymer ?
#
loop_
_entity_poly.entity_id
_entity_poly.type
_entity_poly.pdbx_seq_one_letter_code
_entity_poly.pdbx_strand_id
1 'polypeptide(L)'
;MQTSTATLTALDSPYALSIFTDRLARYRRMPVDAHGFIVSIPDAGRVLVRQEGRSLTLNVVAPDEAGLAASMAAVVAELEQGFGRADFRRSISIRWQRRDLVPAALR
;
A
#
# COMPACT_ATOMS: atom_id res chain seq x y z
N MET A 1 -15.86 -0.67 10.80
CA MET A 1 -14.82 -0.75 9.76
C MET A 1 -14.17 0.62 9.63
N GLN A 2 -12.86 0.66 9.80
CA GLN A 2 -12.02 1.84 9.67
C GLN A 2 -11.19 1.74 8.38
N THR A 3 -10.97 2.86 7.69
CA THR A 3 -10.20 2.90 6.44
C THR A 3 -9.10 3.94 6.51
N SER A 4 -7.94 3.60 5.98
CA SER A 4 -6.85 4.55 5.74
C SER A 4 -6.35 4.40 4.31
N THR A 5 -6.09 5.54 3.69
CA THR A 5 -5.45 5.61 2.39
C THR A 5 -4.03 6.11 2.58
N ALA A 6 -3.05 5.33 2.16
CA ALA A 6 -1.69 5.79 1.96
C ALA A 6 -1.50 6.24 0.52
N THR A 7 -0.91 7.41 0.34
CA THR A 7 -0.30 7.81 -0.94
C THR A 7 1.20 7.66 -0.80
N LEU A 8 1.78 6.85 -1.68
CA LEU A 8 3.20 6.66 -1.85
C LEU A 8 3.63 7.48 -3.05
N THR A 9 4.57 8.38 -2.83
CA THR A 9 5.17 9.19 -3.89
C THR A 9 6.66 8.84 -3.97
N ALA A 10 7.11 8.45 -5.16
CA ALA A 10 8.54 8.30 -5.40
C ALA A 10 9.19 9.68 -5.45
N LEU A 11 10.24 9.90 -4.67
CA LEU A 11 10.91 11.20 -4.58
C LEU A 11 11.95 11.36 -5.69
N ASP A 12 12.94 10.47 -5.74
CA ASP A 12 14.12 10.60 -6.62
C ASP A 12 14.39 9.37 -7.51
N SER A 13 13.55 8.33 -7.44
CA SER A 13 13.73 7.12 -8.25
C SER A 13 12.43 6.71 -8.94
N PRO A 14 12.34 6.83 -10.28
CA PRO A 14 11.16 6.35 -11.02
C PRO A 14 10.95 4.83 -10.87
N TYR A 15 12.00 4.10 -10.48
CA TYR A 15 11.96 2.65 -10.28
C TYR A 15 11.48 2.25 -8.87
N ALA A 16 11.35 3.19 -7.94
CA ALA A 16 10.91 2.87 -6.59
C ALA A 16 9.52 2.20 -6.59
N LEU A 17 8.56 2.78 -7.31
CA LEU A 17 7.23 2.18 -7.39
C LEU A 17 7.24 0.81 -8.09
N SER A 18 8.15 0.60 -9.05
CA SER A 18 8.36 -0.70 -9.71
C SER A 18 8.88 -1.76 -8.72
N ILE A 19 9.89 -1.42 -7.90
CA ILE A 19 10.41 -2.34 -6.87
C ILE A 19 9.30 -2.77 -5.90
N PHE A 20 8.48 -1.83 -5.46
CA PHE A 20 7.36 -2.16 -4.59
C PHE A 20 6.31 -3.02 -5.28
N THR A 21 5.89 -2.64 -6.49
CA THR A 21 4.92 -3.45 -7.24
C THR A 21 5.47 -4.85 -7.46
N ASP A 22 6.69 -5.02 -7.96
CA ASP A 22 7.36 -6.32 -8.11
C ASP A 22 7.40 -7.12 -6.82
N ARG A 23 7.69 -6.48 -5.68
CA ARG A 23 7.64 -7.16 -4.39
C ARG A 23 6.25 -7.69 -4.06
N LEU A 24 5.19 -6.93 -4.38
CA LEU A 24 3.81 -7.41 -4.26
C LEU A 24 3.46 -8.53 -5.25
N ALA A 25 4.30 -8.84 -6.25
CA ALA A 25 4.09 -9.98 -7.16
C ALA A 25 4.15 -11.33 -6.42
N ARG A 26 4.85 -11.38 -5.28
CA ARG A 26 4.91 -12.58 -4.43
C ARG A 26 3.55 -12.96 -3.85
N TYR A 27 2.63 -11.99 -3.78
CA TYR A 27 1.28 -12.21 -3.28
C TYR A 27 0.32 -12.44 -4.42
N ARG A 28 -0.75 -13.19 -4.15
CA ARG A 28 -1.84 -13.34 -5.12
C ARG A 28 -2.47 -11.99 -5.37
N ARG A 29 -2.31 -11.47 -6.60
CA ARG A 29 -2.94 -10.24 -7.08
C ARG A 29 -4.30 -10.56 -7.69
N MET A 30 -5.32 -9.85 -7.25
CA MET A 30 -6.63 -9.85 -7.86
C MET A 30 -6.83 -8.52 -8.59
N PRO A 31 -6.81 -8.48 -9.93
CA PRO A 31 -7.04 -7.24 -10.66
C PRO A 31 -8.45 -6.71 -10.35
N VAL A 32 -8.56 -5.40 -10.15
CA VAL A 32 -9.82 -4.68 -9.95
C VAL A 32 -10.20 -3.91 -11.20
N ASP A 33 -9.22 -3.28 -11.84
CA ASP A 33 -9.35 -2.55 -13.09
C ASP A 33 -7.97 -2.43 -13.78
N ALA A 34 -7.88 -1.64 -14.86
CA ALA A 34 -6.66 -1.45 -15.63
C ALA A 34 -5.49 -0.81 -14.84
N HIS A 35 -5.77 -0.17 -13.71
CA HIS A 35 -4.80 0.59 -12.92
C HIS A 35 -4.71 0.13 -11.46
N GLY A 36 -5.46 -0.90 -11.07
CA GLY A 36 -5.58 -1.31 -9.67
C GLY A 36 -5.74 -2.81 -9.46
N PHE A 37 -5.17 -3.30 -8.37
CA PHE A 37 -5.26 -4.68 -7.95
C PHE A 37 -5.30 -4.78 -6.42
N ILE A 38 -5.88 -5.86 -5.92
CA ILE A 38 -5.91 -6.20 -4.49
C ILE A 38 -4.84 -7.25 -4.22
N VAL A 39 -4.11 -7.08 -3.13
CA VAL A 39 -3.21 -8.10 -2.56
C VAL A 39 -3.62 -8.43 -1.14
N SER A 40 -3.36 -9.67 -0.73
CA SER A 40 -3.48 -10.08 0.67
C SER A 40 -2.09 -10.14 1.26
N ILE A 41 -1.79 -9.20 2.15
CA ILE A 41 -0.50 -9.10 2.83
C ILE A 41 -0.69 -9.69 4.24
N PRO A 42 0.17 -10.62 4.70
CA PRO A 42 0.16 -11.11 6.07
C PRO A 42 0.15 -9.94 7.06
N ASP A 43 -0.64 -10.04 8.13
CA ASP A 43 -0.80 -9.03 9.17
C ASP A 43 -1.40 -7.67 8.74
N ALA A 44 -1.42 -7.37 7.43
CA ALA A 44 -2.05 -6.19 6.84
C ALA A 44 -3.44 -6.44 6.24
N GLY A 45 -3.80 -7.69 6.00
CA GLY A 45 -5.07 -8.05 5.36
C GLY A 45 -5.11 -7.66 3.88
N ARG A 46 -6.29 -7.25 3.40
CA ARG A 46 -6.50 -6.90 2.00
C ARG A 46 -6.13 -5.44 1.75
N VAL A 47 -5.22 -5.22 0.82
CA VAL A 47 -4.76 -3.89 0.41
C VAL A 47 -5.10 -3.67 -1.06
N LEU A 48 -5.86 -2.61 -1.35
CA LEU A 48 -6.10 -2.16 -2.72
C LEU A 48 -4.96 -1.23 -3.11
N VAL A 49 -4.24 -1.61 -4.16
CA VAL A 49 -3.14 -0.88 -4.76
C VAL A 49 -3.63 -0.27 -6.06
N ARG A 50 -3.41 1.04 -6.25
CA ARG A 50 -3.68 1.72 -7.53
C ARG A 50 -2.48 2.55 -7.95
N GLN A 51 -2.12 2.49 -9.21
CA GLN A 51 -1.04 3.29 -9.78
C GLN A 51 -1.59 4.45 -10.58
N GLU A 52 -1.22 5.67 -10.18
CA GLU A 52 -1.62 6.92 -10.81
C GLU A 52 -0.36 7.69 -11.20
N GLY A 53 0.11 7.49 -12.43
CA GLY A 53 1.33 8.11 -12.94
C GLY A 53 2.57 7.74 -12.11
N ARG A 54 3.10 8.71 -11.37
CA ARG A 54 4.29 8.58 -10.49
C ARG A 54 3.94 8.41 -9.01
N SER A 55 2.71 8.04 -8.71
CA SER A 55 2.24 7.77 -7.35
C SER A 55 1.55 6.42 -7.28
N LEU A 56 1.63 5.79 -6.11
CA LEU A 56 0.84 4.61 -5.76
C LEU A 56 -0.08 4.94 -4.60
N THR A 57 -1.34 4.56 -4.72
CA THR A 57 -2.33 4.68 -3.65
C THR A 57 -2.59 3.30 -3.06
N LEU A 58 -2.42 3.16 -1.76
CA LEU A 58 -2.76 1.97 -0.98
C LEU A 58 -3.98 2.28 -0.14
N ASN A 59 -5.00 1.45 -0.22
CA ASN A 59 -6.14 1.52 0.69
C ASN A 59 -6.13 0.28 1.57
N VAL A 60 -6.21 0.52 2.86
CA VAL A 60 -6.22 -0.51 3.90
C VAL A 60 -7.51 -0.35 4.69
N VAL A 61 -8.16 -1.48 4.94
CA VAL A 61 -9.44 -1.53 5.67
C VAL A 61 -9.28 -2.54 6.80
N ALA A 62 -9.70 -2.13 7.99
CA ALA A 62 -9.66 -2.97 9.18
C ALA A 62 -10.98 -2.84 9.95
N PRO A 63 -11.34 -3.83 10.79
CA PRO A 63 -12.57 -3.77 11.58
C PRO A 63 -12.59 -2.59 12.55
N ASP A 64 -11.44 -2.30 13.18
CA ASP A 64 -11.23 -1.28 14.21
C ASP A 64 -9.93 -0.50 13.99
N GLU A 65 -9.68 0.49 14.86
CA GLU A 65 -8.52 1.39 14.77
C GLU A 65 -7.19 0.70 15.08
N ALA A 66 -7.17 -0.25 16.00
CA ALA A 66 -5.96 -0.99 16.35
C ALA A 66 -5.52 -1.89 15.19
N GLY A 67 -6.47 -2.60 14.57
CA GLY A 67 -6.25 -3.38 13.36
C GLY A 67 -5.82 -2.52 12.17
N LEU A 68 -6.35 -1.29 12.06
CA LEU A 68 -5.91 -0.36 11.02
C LEU A 68 -4.46 0.06 11.22
N ALA A 69 -4.08 0.42 12.44
CA ALA A 69 -2.70 0.78 12.78
C ALA A 69 -1.74 -0.39 12.55
N ALA A 70 -2.11 -1.60 12.95
CA ALA A 70 -1.34 -2.82 12.70
C ALA A 70 -1.17 -3.06 11.19
N SER A 71 -2.25 -2.90 10.43
CA SER A 71 -2.21 -3.12 8.98
C SER A 71 -1.37 -2.06 8.26
N MET A 72 -1.46 -0.80 8.67
CA MET A 72 -0.59 0.27 8.19
C MET A 72 0.89 -0.05 8.48
N ALA A 73 1.21 -0.52 9.68
CA ALA A 73 2.57 -0.90 10.06
C ALA A 73 3.09 -2.09 9.26
N ALA A 74 2.28 -3.12 9.03
CA ALA A 74 2.64 -4.29 8.24
C ALA A 74 2.91 -3.93 6.76
N VAL A 75 2.11 -3.03 6.17
CA VAL A 75 2.38 -2.48 4.82
C VAL A 75 3.73 -1.76 4.77
N VAL A 76 4.03 -0.92 5.78
CA VAL A 76 5.31 -0.21 5.85
C VAL A 76 6.48 -1.18 6.03
N ALA A 77 6.35 -2.21 6.87
CA ALA A 77 7.38 -3.22 7.05
C ALA A 77 7.66 -3.99 5.75
N GLU A 78 6.61 -4.32 5.00
CA GLU A 78 6.71 -4.96 3.69
C GLU A 78 7.47 -4.08 2.68
N LEU A 79 7.19 -2.78 2.69
CA LEU A 79 7.89 -1.78 1.88
C LEU A 79 9.37 -1.65 2.28
N GLU A 80 9.67 -1.54 3.57
CA GLU A 80 11.04 -1.41 4.08
C GLU A 80 11.91 -2.61 3.68
N GLN A 81 11.36 -3.83 3.67
CA GLN A 81 12.11 -5.00 3.25
C GLN A 81 12.40 -5.04 1.74
N GLY A 82 11.60 -4.38 0.90
CA GLY A 82 11.81 -4.33 -0.55
C GLY A 82 12.97 -3.44 -0.99
N PHE A 83 13.23 -2.38 -0.22
CA PHE A 83 14.26 -1.38 -0.52
C PHE A 83 15.49 -1.50 0.37
N GLY A 84 15.38 -2.16 1.53
CA GLY A 84 16.27 -1.89 2.65
C GLY A 84 15.90 -0.57 3.33
N ARG A 85 16.02 -0.55 4.67
CA ARG A 85 15.47 0.54 5.50
C ARG A 85 16.03 1.93 5.19
N ALA A 86 17.29 2.00 4.79
CA ALA A 86 17.98 3.26 4.47
C ALA A 86 17.54 3.85 3.13
N ASP A 87 17.39 3.01 2.10
CA ASP A 87 17.00 3.46 0.76
C ASP A 87 15.50 3.73 0.66
N PHE A 88 14.69 3.04 1.46
CA PHE A 88 13.26 3.25 1.56
C PHE A 88 12.92 4.73 1.89
N ARG A 89 13.52 5.28 2.95
CA ARG A 89 13.25 6.66 3.41
C ARG A 89 13.73 7.74 2.46
N ARG A 90 14.73 7.43 1.61
CA ARG A 90 15.24 8.35 0.59
C ARG A 90 14.44 8.27 -0.70
N SER A 91 13.84 7.11 -0.99
CA SER A 91 13.21 6.85 -2.29
C SER A 91 11.71 7.05 -2.29
N ILE A 92 11.03 6.84 -1.15
CA ILE A 92 9.57 6.88 -1.05
C ILE A 92 9.13 7.78 0.11
N SER A 93 8.21 8.69 -0.18
CA SER A 93 7.40 9.36 0.83
C SER A 93 6.06 8.64 0.97
N ILE A 94 5.66 8.29 2.21
CA ILE A 94 4.33 7.77 2.51
C ILE A 94 3.55 8.81 3.29
N ARG A 95 2.35 9.13 2.81
CA ARG A 95 1.37 9.91 3.56
C ARG A 95 0.10 9.12 3.78
N TRP A 96 -0.22 8.83 5.04
CA TRP A 96 -1.49 8.24 5.43
C TRP A 96 -2.55 9.31 5.66
N GLN A 97 -3.77 9.03 5.23
CA GLN A 97 -4.95 9.83 5.45
C GLN A 97 -6.10 8.91 5.85
N ARG A 98 -6.67 9.15 7.04
CA ARG A 98 -7.89 8.44 7.47
C ARG A 98 -9.03 8.80 6.51
N ARG A 99 -9.84 7.81 6.16
CA ARG A 99 -11.01 7.98 5.29
C ARG A 99 -12.23 7.36 5.94
N ASP A 100 -13.35 8.07 5.85
CA ASP A 100 -14.63 7.58 6.36
C ASP A 100 -15.29 6.59 5.40
N LEU A 101 -14.79 6.48 4.16
CA LEU A 101 -15.38 5.65 3.12
C LEU A 101 -14.45 4.49 2.75
N VAL A 102 -14.98 3.27 2.87
CA VAL A 102 -14.35 2.04 2.37
C VAL A 102 -14.50 1.99 0.84
N PRO A 103 -13.39 1.90 0.07
CA PRO A 103 -13.46 1.70 -1.38
C PRO A 103 -14.30 0.49 -1.74
N ALA A 104 -15.14 0.58 -2.76
CA ALA A 104 -16.07 -0.49 -3.14
C ALA A 104 -15.40 -1.85 -3.35
N ALA A 105 -14.15 -1.86 -3.84
CA ALA A 105 -13.37 -3.08 -4.07
C ALA A 105 -12.92 -3.79 -2.76
N LEU A 106 -12.95 -3.08 -1.62
CA LEU A 106 -12.57 -3.57 -0.29
C LEU A 106 -13.77 -3.68 0.67
N ARG A 107 -14.99 -3.39 0.20
CA ARG A 107 -16.22 -3.74 0.93
C ARG A 107 -16.41 -5.26 0.90
#